data_AF-A0A7V1ZEI1-F1
#
_entry.id   AF-A0A7V1ZEI1-F1
#
_cell.length_a   1.000
_cell.length_b   1.000
_cell.length_c   1.000
_cell.angle_alpha   90.00
_cell.angle_beta   90.00
_cell.angle_gamma   90.00
#
_symmetry.space_group_name_H-M   'P 1'
#
loop_
_entity.id
_entity.type
_entity.pdbx_description
1 polymer ?
#
loop_
_entity_poly.entity_id
_entity_poly.type
_entity_poly.pdbx_seq_one_letter_code
_entity_poly.pdbx_strand_id
1 'polypeptide(L)'
;MLWIIHFIEIKDTTGSISFEKEDVLIVGEVKGDVSISEGSLIITDSANIVGSVSIFGDSLIIKGNVKGDVSGICNKIIISGNIKGDVSLIGKYVKNDGYLNGDL
;
A
#
# COMPACT_ATOMS: atom_id res chain seq x y z
N MET A 1 -7.77 26.84 5.42
CA MET A 1 -6.66 26.34 4.58
C MET A 1 -7.07 24.99 4.02
N LEU A 2 -7.48 24.94 2.76
CA LEU A 2 -7.86 23.70 2.07
C LEU A 2 -6.59 23.12 1.46
N TRP A 3 -6.15 21.95 1.93
CA TRP A 3 -5.06 21.20 1.30
C TRP A 3 -5.67 20.33 0.21
N ILE A 4 -5.32 20.61 -1.05
CA ILE A 4 -5.57 19.69 -2.15
C ILE A 4 -4.44 18.67 -2.09
N ILE A 5 -4.76 17.45 -1.67
CA ILE A 5 -3.81 16.33 -1.70
C ILE A 5 -3.75 15.87 -3.15
N HIS A 6 -2.58 15.99 -3.80
CA HIS A 6 -2.38 15.45 -5.14
C HIS A 6 -1.88 14.02 -5.02
N PHE A 7 -2.73 13.06 -5.38
CA PHE A 7 -2.31 11.68 -5.56
C PHE A 7 -1.94 11.44 -7.02
N ILE A 8 -0.89 10.65 -7.25
CA ILE A 8 -0.68 9.96 -8.52
C ILE A 8 -1.61 8.76 -8.55
N GLU A 9 -2.58 8.77 -9.48
CA GLU A 9 -3.49 7.65 -9.67
C GLU A 9 -2.86 6.58 -10.56
N ILE A 10 -2.82 5.34 -10.05
CA ILE A 10 -2.32 4.16 -10.75
C ILE A 10 -3.49 3.24 -11.06
N LYS A 11 -3.67 2.97 -12.35
CA LYS A 11 -4.61 1.99 -12.89
C LYS A 11 -3.88 0.67 -13.16
N ASP A 12 -4.36 -0.08 -14.13
CA ASP A 12 -3.78 -1.36 -14.50
C ASP A 12 -2.36 -1.18 -15.05
N THR A 13 -1.41 -1.90 -14.44
CA THR A 13 0.02 -1.87 -14.78
C THR A 13 0.55 -3.29 -14.90
N THR A 14 1.31 -3.57 -15.96
CA THR A 14 1.86 -4.90 -16.25
C THR A 14 3.17 -5.20 -15.53
N GLY A 15 3.81 -4.20 -14.93
CA GLY A 15 5.08 -4.32 -14.23
C GLY A 15 5.03 -3.75 -12.81
N SER A 16 6.21 -3.61 -12.22
CA SER A 16 6.40 -2.97 -10.92
C SER A 16 6.37 -1.44 -11.04
N ILE A 17 5.99 -0.78 -9.95
CA ILE A 17 6.01 0.67 -9.84
C ILE A 17 6.89 1.10 -8.66
N SER A 18 7.61 2.20 -8.83
CA SER A 18 8.45 2.77 -7.78
C SER A 18 8.27 4.28 -7.77
N PHE A 19 8.00 4.84 -6.60
CA PHE A 19 7.88 6.28 -6.37
C PHE A 19 8.78 6.69 -5.21
N GLU A 20 9.33 7.90 -5.30
CA GLU A 20 10.27 8.37 -4.30
C GLU A 20 9.63 9.29 -3.28
N LYS A 21 8.72 10.18 -3.69
CA LYS A 21 8.19 11.27 -2.84
C LYS A 21 6.71 11.52 -2.99
N GLU A 22 6.05 10.73 -3.81
CA GLU A 22 4.70 10.98 -4.26
C GLU A 22 3.68 10.25 -3.38
N ASP A 23 2.56 10.93 -3.13
CA ASP A 23 1.38 10.26 -2.63
C ASP A 23 0.74 9.46 -3.78
N VAL A 24 0.54 8.17 -3.59
CA VAL A 24 0.09 7.24 -4.63
C VAL A 24 -1.28 6.65 -4.26
N LEU A 25 -2.20 6.66 -5.22
CA LEU A 25 -3.51 6.03 -5.14
C LEU A 25 -3.61 4.94 -6.20
N ILE A 26 -3.69 3.68 -5.78
CA ILE A 26 -3.86 2.54 -6.68
C ILE A 26 -5.34 2.16 -6.73
N VAL A 27 -5.92 2.24 -7.93
CA VAL A 27 -7.32 1.92 -8.22
C VAL A 27 -7.51 0.63 -9.02
N GLY A 28 -6.45 0.18 -9.71
CA GLY A 28 -6.46 -0.99 -10.60
C GLY A 28 -5.53 -2.12 -10.18
N GLU A 29 -5.16 -2.97 -11.14
CA GLU A 29 -4.26 -4.10 -10.93
C GLU A 29 -2.80 -3.72 -11.17
N VAL A 30 -1.89 -4.03 -10.23
CA VAL A 30 -0.45 -3.95 -10.44
C VAL A 30 0.11 -5.38 -10.49
N LYS A 31 0.62 -5.80 -11.64
CA LYS A 31 1.14 -7.17 -11.84
C LYS A 31 2.50 -7.39 -11.17
N GLY A 32 3.27 -6.33 -10.94
CA GLY A 32 4.55 -6.40 -10.25
C GLY A 32 4.48 -5.91 -8.80
N ASP A 33 5.64 -5.50 -8.31
CA ASP A 33 5.83 -4.98 -6.95
C ASP A 33 5.53 -3.48 -6.88
N VAL A 34 5.19 -3.01 -5.68
CA VAL A 34 4.99 -1.58 -5.39
C VAL A 34 6.02 -1.15 -4.36
N SER A 35 6.82 -0.13 -4.69
CA SER A 35 7.81 0.45 -3.78
C SER A 35 7.60 1.96 -3.64
N ILE A 36 7.44 2.45 -2.41
CA ILE A 36 7.31 3.88 -2.11
C ILE A 36 8.38 4.26 -1.06
N SER A 37 9.29 5.17 -1.40
CA SER A 37 10.39 5.55 -0.49
C SER A 37 10.03 6.67 0.50
N GLU A 38 9.12 7.55 0.11
CA GLU A 38 8.58 8.65 0.90
C GLU A 38 7.17 8.98 0.38
N GLY A 39 6.29 9.52 1.25
CA GLY A 39 4.90 9.84 0.91
C GLY A 39 3.89 8.82 1.45
N SER A 40 2.70 8.79 0.84
CA SER A 40 1.59 7.93 1.27
C SER A 40 1.14 6.98 0.17
N LEU A 41 0.70 5.77 0.55
CA LEU A 41 0.13 4.80 -0.36
C LEU A 41 -1.30 4.44 0.05
N ILE A 42 -2.21 4.52 -0.90
CA ILE A 42 -3.58 4.04 -0.76
C ILE A 42 -3.85 2.98 -1.83
N ILE A 43 -4.09 1.75 -1.40
CA ILE A 43 -4.58 0.65 -2.24
C ILE A 43 -6.08 0.55 -2.00
N THR A 44 -6.89 0.95 -2.98
CA THR A 44 -8.36 0.94 -2.88
C THR A 44 -8.93 -0.48 -2.85
N ASP A 45 -10.20 -0.60 -2.51
CA ASP A 45 -10.94 -1.87 -2.43
C ASP A 45 -11.02 -2.62 -3.77
N SER A 46 -11.04 -1.90 -4.90
CA SER A 46 -10.99 -2.49 -6.24
C SER A 46 -9.58 -2.91 -6.68
N ALA A 47 -8.54 -2.43 -6.01
CA ALA A 47 -7.16 -2.64 -6.43
C ALA A 47 -6.63 -4.03 -6.05
N ASN A 48 -5.77 -4.57 -6.92
CA ASN A 48 -5.14 -5.87 -6.74
C ASN A 48 -3.64 -5.77 -7.03
N ILE A 49 -2.81 -6.00 -6.02
CA ILE A 49 -1.36 -6.08 -6.17
C ILE A 49 -0.97 -7.55 -6.24
N VAL A 50 -0.37 -7.96 -7.36
CA VAL A 50 0.07 -9.34 -7.56
C VAL A 50 1.43 -9.58 -6.90
N GLY A 51 2.31 -8.59 -6.91
CA GLY A 51 3.59 -8.64 -6.21
C GLY A 51 3.49 -8.25 -4.74
N SER A 52 4.64 -7.87 -4.19
CA SER A 52 4.80 -7.38 -2.82
C SER A 52 4.72 -5.86 -2.73
N VAL A 53 4.47 -5.35 -1.53
CA VAL A 53 4.42 -3.92 -1.23
C VAL A 53 5.51 -3.58 -0.22
N SER A 54 6.34 -2.59 -0.55
CA SER A 54 7.32 -1.98 0.33
C SER A 54 7.06 -0.49 0.44
N ILE A 55 6.99 0.04 1.66
CA ILE A 55 6.78 1.47 1.87
C ILE A 55 7.58 2.03 3.05
N PHE A 56 8.20 3.18 2.82
CA PHE A 56 8.65 4.09 3.84
C PHE A 56 7.92 5.42 3.63
N GLY A 57 7.30 5.97 4.68
CA GLY A 57 6.59 7.23 4.50
C GLY A 57 5.61 7.60 5.59
N ASP A 58 4.59 8.37 5.21
CA ASP A 58 3.63 8.94 6.16
C ASP A 58 2.46 8.00 6.43
N SER A 59 1.83 7.47 5.38
CA SER A 59 0.69 6.59 5.56
C SER A 59 0.63 5.43 4.57
N LEU A 60 0.27 4.26 5.10
CA LEU A 60 -0.13 3.09 4.33
C LEU A 60 -1.60 2.78 4.62
N ILE A 61 -2.43 2.75 3.57
CA ILE A 61 -3.83 2.36 3.64
C ILE A 61 -4.09 1.23 2.64
N ILE A 62 -4.40 0.03 3.12
CA ILE A 62 -4.68 -1.13 2.29
C ILE A 62 -6.14 -1.54 2.47
N LYS A 63 -6.97 -1.26 1.47
CA LYS A 63 -8.38 -1.70 1.39
C LYS A 63 -8.57 -2.86 0.40
N GLY A 64 -7.70 -2.96 -0.60
CA GLY A 64 -7.73 -3.98 -1.64
C GLY A 64 -6.98 -5.26 -1.28
N ASN A 65 -6.55 -5.98 -2.31
CA ASN A 65 -5.85 -7.25 -2.15
C ASN A 65 -4.36 -7.10 -2.47
N VAL A 66 -3.49 -7.67 -1.62
CA VAL A 66 -2.07 -7.86 -1.89
C VAL A 66 -1.77 -9.35 -1.84
N LYS A 67 -1.23 -9.90 -2.93
CA LYS A 67 -0.90 -11.32 -3.01
C LYS A 67 0.48 -11.65 -2.43
N GLY A 68 1.44 -10.74 -2.54
CA GLY A 68 2.76 -10.87 -1.93
C GLY A 68 2.79 -10.39 -0.48
N ASP A 69 4.01 -10.14 -0.03
CA ASP A 69 4.31 -9.66 1.31
C ASP A 69 4.12 -8.14 1.40
N VAL A 70 3.87 -7.66 2.60
CA VAL A 70 3.76 -6.23 2.89
C VAL A 70 4.76 -5.85 3.97
N SER A 71 5.70 -4.98 3.63
CA SER A 71 6.69 -4.46 4.57
C SER A 71 6.76 -2.94 4.54
N GLY A 72 7.13 -2.35 5.67
CA GLY A 72 7.28 -0.90 5.70
C GLY A 72 7.30 -0.23 7.06
N ILE A 73 7.68 1.04 7.03
CA ILE A 73 7.69 1.94 8.18
C ILE A 73 6.85 3.17 7.83
N CYS A 74 5.76 3.37 8.55
CA CYS A 74 4.89 4.54 8.34
C CYS A 74 4.45 5.19 9.65
N ASN A 75 4.10 6.48 9.62
CA ASN A 75 3.45 7.10 10.79
C ASN A 75 2.08 6.46 11.06
N LYS A 76 1.29 6.21 10.02
CA LYS A 76 -0.07 5.67 10.10
C LYS A 76 -0.29 4.50 9.15
N ILE A 77 -0.70 3.36 9.70
CA ILE A 77 -0.98 2.14 8.96
C ILE A 77 -2.42 1.71 9.22
N ILE A 78 -3.19 1.52 8.16
CA ILE A 78 -4.54 0.97 8.20
C ILE A 78 -4.64 -0.16 7.18
N ILE A 79 -5.01 -1.35 7.64
CA ILE A 79 -5.30 -2.51 6.81
C ILE A 79 -6.76 -2.88 7.03
N SER A 80 -7.55 -2.87 5.95
CA SER A 80 -8.95 -3.32 5.92
C SER A 80 -9.20 -4.31 4.78
N GLY A 81 -8.20 -4.52 3.91
CA GLY A 81 -8.23 -5.47 2.81
C GLY A 81 -7.63 -6.84 3.15
N ASN A 82 -7.22 -7.58 2.12
CA ASN A 82 -6.66 -8.93 2.26
C ASN A 82 -5.18 -8.95 1.87
N ILE A 83 -4.34 -9.52 2.72
CA ILE A 83 -2.93 -9.75 2.44
C ILE A 83 -2.66 -11.25 2.53
N LYS A 84 -2.18 -11.84 1.44
CA LYS A 84 -1.92 -13.29 1.38
C LYS A 84 -0.55 -13.68 1.93
N GLY A 85 0.45 -12.83 1.71
CA GLY A 85 1.81 -13.03 2.21
C GLY A 85 1.98 -12.55 3.65
N ASP A 86 3.23 -12.44 4.05
CA ASP A 86 3.63 -12.02 5.39
C ASP A 86 3.58 -10.50 5.53
N VAL A 87 3.41 -10.02 6.76
CA VAL A 87 3.31 -8.60 7.07
C VAL A 87 4.38 -8.20 8.08
N SER A 88 5.24 -7.25 7.72
CA SER A 88 6.27 -6.71 8.61
C SER A 88 6.21 -5.19 8.64
N LEU A 89 5.46 -4.65 9.60
CA LEU A 89 5.09 -3.24 9.63
C LEU A 89 5.44 -2.56 10.95
N ILE A 90 6.05 -1.38 10.85
CA ILE A 90 6.35 -0.51 11.99
C ILE A 90 5.58 0.80 11.80
N GLY A 91 4.78 1.18 12.79
CA GLY A 91 4.17 2.50 12.77
C GLY A 91 3.74 3.03 14.13
N LYS A 92 3.55 4.35 14.20
CA LYS A 92 3.07 5.03 15.42
C LYS A 92 1.61 4.69 15.70
N TYR A 93 0.83 4.54 14.65
CA TYR A 93 -0.54 4.05 14.70
C TYR A 93 -0.71 2.91 13.70
N VAL A 94 -1.11 1.75 14.20
CA VAL A 94 -1.39 0.56 13.37
C VAL A 94 -2.78 0.07 13.72
N LYS A 95 -3.61 -0.08 12.68
CA LYS A 95 -4.92 -0.72 12.79
C LYS A 95 -5.06 -1.78 11.71
N ASN A 96 -5.44 -2.98 12.11
CA ASN A 96 -5.83 -4.05 11.21
C ASN A 96 -7.28 -4.46 11.48
N ASP A 97 -8.14 -4.27 10.48
CA ASP A 97 -9.50 -4.78 10.39
C ASP A 97 -9.65 -5.78 9.21
N GLY A 98 -8.55 -6.09 8.53
CA GLY A 98 -8.51 -6.95 7.34
C GLY A 98 -8.09 -8.40 7.65
N TYR A 99 -7.91 -9.19 6.60
CA TYR A 99 -7.44 -10.57 6.70
C TYR A 99 -5.98 -10.70 6.28
N LEU A 100 -5.17 -11.23 7.19
CA LEU A 100 -3.77 -11.59 6.96
C LEU A 100 -3.68 -13.11 6.97
N ASN A 101 -3.21 -13.71 5.88
CA ASN A 101 -3.06 -15.16 5.77
C ASN A 101 -1.64 -15.65 6.12
N GLY A 102 -0.63 -14.80 5.95
CA GLY A 102 0.74 -15.06 6.38
C GLY A 102 0.98 -14.67 7.84
N ASP A 103 2.26 -14.62 8.21
CA ASP A 103 2.70 -14.21 9.54
C ASP A 103 2.67 -12.69 9.70
N LEU A 104 2.57 -12.23 10.96
CA LEU A 104 2.59 -10.82 11.37
C LEU A 104 3.65 -10.57 12.44
#